data_AF-A0AA86RX87-F1
#
_entry.id   AF-A0AA86RX87-F1
#
_cell.length_a   1.000
_cell.length_b   1.000
_cell.length_c   1.000
_cell.angle_alpha   90.00
_cell.angle_beta   90.00
_cell.angle_gamma   90.00
#
_symmetry.space_group_name_H-M   'P 1'
#
loop_
_entity.id
_entity.type
_entity.pdbx_description
1 polymer ?
#
loop_
_entity_poly.entity_id
_entity_poly.type
_entity_poly.pdbx_seq_one_letter_code
_entity_poly.pdbx_strand_id
1 'polypeptide(L)'
;MQIVGFTVGVIPPIRKLMIGRGAPLYVIEDSVTMLGDAAIPVITLIMGANLLKGLKGANTSFWTIVGIVVVRYIILPILGVLVITGAIQLGLVQPDPLYQFVLLLEYALPPAMSISTIAQLFGAGEGECSVIMLWTYVLASVAVTLWSTYFMWLVA
;
A
#
# COMPACT_ATOMS: atom_id res chain seq x y z
N MET A 1 -5.69 2.85 14.00
CA MET A 1 -6.78 3.58 13.30
C MET A 1 -7.76 2.64 12.60
N GLN A 2 -7.31 1.66 11.79
CA GLN A 2 -8.20 0.72 11.08
C GLN A 2 -9.17 -0.05 11.99
N ILE A 3 -8.71 -0.54 13.15
CA ILE A 3 -9.56 -1.26 14.12
C ILE A 3 -10.68 -0.36 14.66
N VAL A 4 -10.39 0.90 14.97
CA VAL A 4 -11.39 1.86 15.50
C VAL A 4 -12.41 2.20 14.43
N GLY A 5 -11.98 2.45 13.19
CA GLY A 5 -12.87 2.70 12.05
C GLY A 5 -13.79 1.51 11.75
N PHE A 6 -13.26 0.29 11.84
CA PHE A 6 -14.05 -0.92 11.69
C PHE A 6 -15.11 -1.05 12.79
N THR A 7 -14.73 -0.84 14.06
CA THR A 7 -15.67 -0.88 15.20
C THR A 7 -16.79 0.16 15.04
N VAL A 8 -16.46 1.38 14.59
CA VAL A 8 -17.42 2.46 14.34
C VAL A 8 -18.36 2.14 13.18
N GLY A 9 -17.85 1.54 12.10
CA GLY A 9 -18.63 1.19 10.90
C GLY A 9 -19.56 -0.02 11.07
N VAL A 10 -19.18 -0.99 11.92
CA VAL A 10 -19.96 -2.21 12.18
C VAL A 10 -21.15 -1.96 13.11
N ILE A 11 -21.06 -1.00 14.02
CA ILE A 11 -22.12 -0.71 15.00
C ILE A 11 -23.23 0.15 14.36
N PRO A 12 -24.44 -0.42 14.11
CA PRO A 12 -25.51 0.27 13.38
C PRO A 12 -25.97 1.63 13.97
N PRO A 13 -26.08 1.83 15.30
CA PRO A 13 -26.47 3.13 15.84
C PRO A 13 -25.40 4.21 15.67
N ILE A 14 -24.12 3.85 15.75
CA ILE A 14 -23.00 4.78 15.55
C ILE A 14 -22.89 5.16 14.07
N ARG A 15 -23.02 4.17 13.17
CA ARG A 15 -23.10 4.39 11.72
C ARG A 15 -24.24 5.34 11.35
N LYS A 16 -25.45 5.17 11.91
CA LYS A 16 -26.61 6.02 11.59
C LYS A 16 -26.50 7.44 12.17
N LEU A 17 -25.70 7.62 13.23
CA LEU A 17 -25.45 8.91 13.88
C LEU A 17 -24.33 9.72 13.19
N MET A 18 -23.36 9.04 12.58
CA MET A 18 -22.19 9.63 11.94
C MET A 18 -22.27 9.70 10.41
N ILE A 19 -22.86 8.69 9.74
CA ILE A 19 -22.79 8.53 8.28
C ILE A 19 -24.10 8.98 7.62
N GLY A 20 -24.02 10.04 6.80
CA GLY A 20 -25.10 10.55 5.95
C GLY A 20 -25.51 12.00 6.21
N ARG A 21 -25.98 12.69 5.14
CA ARG A 21 -26.27 14.15 5.11
C ARG A 21 -27.28 14.69 6.14
N GLY A 22 -28.00 13.82 6.85
CA GLY A 22 -28.96 14.18 7.90
C GLY A 22 -28.54 13.78 9.32
N ALA A 23 -27.30 13.28 9.50
CA ALA A 23 -26.83 12.76 10.78
C ALA A 23 -26.16 13.87 11.63
N PRO A 24 -26.41 13.92 12.96
CA PRO A 24 -25.93 15.01 13.81
C PRO A 24 -24.41 15.08 13.97
N LEU A 25 -23.67 13.99 13.68
CA LEU A 25 -22.20 13.94 13.72
C LEU A 25 -21.54 13.98 12.32
N TYR A 26 -22.28 14.40 11.27
CA TYR A 26 -21.76 14.53 9.90
C TYR A 26 -20.45 15.33 9.82
N VAL A 27 -20.25 16.33 10.69
CA VAL A 27 -19.01 17.14 10.74
C VAL A 27 -17.75 16.30 10.98
N ILE A 28 -17.84 15.20 11.73
CA ILE A 28 -16.70 14.31 11.97
C ILE A 28 -16.42 13.47 10.73
N GLU A 29 -17.46 12.94 10.07
CA GLU A 29 -17.32 12.22 8.79
C GLU A 29 -16.69 13.13 7.72
N ASP A 30 -17.21 14.35 7.58
CA ASP A 30 -16.76 15.34 6.60
C ASP A 30 -15.30 15.74 6.87
N SER A 31 -14.94 15.99 8.14
CA SER A 31 -13.56 16.31 8.53
C SER A 31 -12.59 15.15 8.27
N VAL A 32 -12.98 13.91 8.58
CA VAL A 32 -12.14 12.73 8.33
C VAL A 32 -11.99 12.47 6.83
N THR A 33 -13.04 12.68 6.05
CA THR A 33 -12.99 12.55 4.58
C THR A 33 -12.07 13.62 3.99
N MET A 34 -12.21 14.88 4.42
CA MET A 34 -11.36 15.97 3.98
C MET A 34 -9.88 15.75 4.36
N LEU A 35 -9.61 15.19 5.55
CA LEU A 35 -8.26 14.78 5.95
C LEU A 35 -7.74 13.62 5.08
N GLY A 36 -8.58 12.65 4.73
CA GLY A 36 -8.23 11.56 3.83
C GLY A 36 -7.86 12.06 2.43
N ASP A 37 -8.67 12.95 1.87
CA ASP A 37 -8.45 13.57 0.56
C ASP A 37 -7.17 14.43 0.57
N ALA A 38 -6.91 15.17 1.65
CA ALA A 38 -5.69 15.95 1.82
C ALA A 38 -4.44 15.06 2.06
N ALA A 39 -4.60 13.88 2.66
CA ALA A 39 -3.48 12.97 2.92
C ALA A 39 -2.87 12.40 1.63
N ILE A 40 -3.67 12.17 0.58
CA ILE A 40 -3.21 11.63 -0.71
C ILE A 40 -2.08 12.50 -1.33
N PRO A 41 -2.28 13.81 -1.59
CA PRO A 41 -1.23 14.66 -2.13
C PRO A 41 -0.10 14.92 -1.13
N VAL A 42 -0.37 14.99 0.18
CA VAL A 42 0.67 15.19 1.20
C VAL A 42 1.65 14.00 1.23
N ILE A 43 1.14 12.77 1.21
CA ILE A 43 1.98 11.57 1.16
C ILE A 43 2.78 11.53 -0.16
N THR A 44 2.17 11.93 -1.27
CA THR A 44 2.86 12.04 -2.58
C THR A 44 3.97 13.10 -2.55
N LEU A 45 3.76 14.23 -1.89
CA LEU A 45 4.77 15.26 -1.74
C LEU A 45 5.94 14.79 -0.86
N ILE A 46 5.64 14.12 0.25
CA ILE A 46 6.65 13.50 1.13
C ILE A 46 7.46 12.47 0.35
N MET A 47 6.81 11.64 -0.48
CA MET A 47 7.49 10.74 -1.40
C MET A 47 8.49 11.50 -2.29
N GLY A 48 8.04 12.56 -2.97
CA GLY A 48 8.90 13.38 -3.82
C GLY A 48 10.10 13.99 -3.07
N ALA A 49 9.87 14.49 -1.86
CA ALA A 49 10.93 15.00 -0.99
C ALA A 49 11.94 13.91 -0.61
N ASN A 50 11.46 12.70 -0.30
CA ASN A 50 12.31 11.55 -0.02
C ASN A 50 13.18 11.21 -1.22
N LEU A 51 12.66 11.25 -2.45
CA LEU A 51 13.37 10.92 -3.70
C LEU A 51 14.50 11.91 -4.06
N LEU A 52 14.41 13.17 -3.62
CA LEU A 52 15.40 14.20 -3.93
C LEU A 52 16.80 13.85 -3.42
N LYS A 53 16.90 13.18 -2.26
CA LYS A 53 18.18 12.72 -1.71
C LYS A 53 18.82 11.62 -2.57
N GLY A 54 18.02 10.72 -3.13
CA GLY A 54 18.48 9.65 -4.00
C GLY A 54 18.93 10.15 -5.37
N LEU A 55 18.24 11.16 -5.91
CA LEU A 55 18.65 11.87 -7.15
C LEU A 55 19.99 12.57 -7.03
N LYS A 56 20.37 13.03 -5.83
CA LYS A 56 21.67 13.68 -5.56
C LYS A 56 22.85 12.70 -5.47
N GLY A 57 22.63 11.40 -5.68
CA GLY A 57 23.68 10.40 -5.80
C GLY A 57 24.23 9.96 -4.45
N ALA A 58 23.50 9.06 -3.78
CA ALA A 58 24.07 8.25 -2.71
C ALA A 58 24.70 6.98 -3.31
N ASN A 59 25.88 6.61 -2.84
CA ASN A 59 26.63 5.47 -3.35
C ASN A 59 26.06 4.15 -2.78
N THR A 60 24.96 3.68 -3.36
CA THR A 60 24.32 2.42 -2.96
C THR A 60 24.75 1.30 -3.88
N SER A 61 24.99 0.11 -3.32
CA SER A 61 25.29 -1.07 -4.12
C SER A 61 24.12 -1.42 -5.05
N PHE A 62 24.37 -1.38 -6.36
CA PHE A 62 23.40 -1.74 -7.40
C PHE A 62 22.77 -3.12 -7.16
N TRP A 63 23.55 -4.08 -6.65
CA TRP A 63 23.09 -5.43 -6.32
C TRP A 63 22.01 -5.47 -5.25
N THR A 64 22.05 -4.55 -4.27
CA THR A 64 21.02 -4.45 -3.24
C THR A 64 19.68 -4.01 -3.83
N ILE A 65 19.72 -3.06 -4.77
CA ILE A 65 18.51 -2.56 -5.45
C ILE A 65 17.87 -3.69 -6.26
N VAL A 66 18.67 -4.40 -7.06
CA VAL A 66 18.20 -5.55 -7.86
C VAL A 66 17.61 -6.64 -6.96
N GLY A 67 18.27 -6.98 -5.85
CA GLY A 67 17.75 -7.96 -4.88
C GLY A 67 16.38 -7.57 -4.32
N ILE A 68 16.21 -6.32 -3.90
CA ILE A 68 14.94 -5.81 -3.36
C ILE A 68 13.85 -5.83 -4.43
N VAL A 69 14.15 -5.40 -5.65
CA VAL A 69 13.22 -5.41 -6.79
C VAL A 69 12.76 -6.83 -7.11
N VAL A 70 13.67 -7.80 -7.17
CA VAL A 70 13.35 -9.21 -7.43
C VAL A 70 12.48 -9.80 -6.31
N VAL A 71 12.87 -9.60 -5.05
CA VAL A 71 12.10 -10.12 -3.92
C VAL A 71 10.69 -9.50 -3.90
N ARG A 72 10.57 -8.18 -4.10
CA ARG A 72 9.28 -7.50 -4.04
C ARG A 72 8.36 -7.77 -5.22
N TYR A 73 8.89 -7.75 -6.45
CA TYR A 73 8.05 -7.82 -7.65
C TYR A 73 7.95 -9.22 -8.25
N ILE A 74 8.70 -10.21 -7.76
CA ILE A 74 8.63 -11.59 -8.25
C ILE A 74 8.29 -12.53 -7.10
N ILE A 75 9.10 -12.57 -6.05
CA ILE A 75 8.91 -13.55 -4.97
C ILE A 75 7.63 -13.27 -4.17
N LEU A 76 7.41 -12.01 -3.77
CA LEU A 76 6.23 -11.59 -3.01
C LEU A 76 4.89 -11.92 -3.72
N PRO A 77 4.67 -11.53 -4.99
CA PRO A 77 3.41 -11.83 -5.67
C PRO A 77 3.21 -13.32 -5.92
N ILE A 78 4.27 -14.09 -6.21
CA ILE A 78 4.18 -15.55 -6.34
C ILE A 78 3.75 -16.18 -5.01
N LEU A 79 4.35 -15.77 -3.89
CA LEU A 79 3.94 -16.21 -2.56
C LEU A 79 2.50 -15.80 -2.26
N GLY A 80 2.08 -14.58 -2.64
CA GLY A 80 0.71 -14.11 -2.51
C GLY A 80 -0.30 -15.03 -3.21
N VAL A 81 -0.03 -15.42 -4.47
CA VAL A 81 -0.85 -16.39 -5.21
C VAL A 81 -0.91 -17.72 -4.47
N LEU A 82 0.23 -18.28 -4.04
CA LEU A 82 0.26 -19.56 -3.34
C LEU A 82 -0.53 -19.53 -2.02
N VAL A 83 -0.36 -18.47 -1.23
CA VAL A 83 -1.06 -18.29 0.05
C VAL A 83 -2.56 -18.14 -0.18
N ILE A 84 -2.98 -17.34 -1.15
CA ILE A 84 -4.40 -17.06 -1.41
C ILE A 84 -5.08 -18.29 -2.00
N THR A 85 -4.48 -18.96 -2.98
CA THR A 85 -5.01 -20.24 -3.51
C THR A 85 -5.07 -21.30 -2.42
N GLY A 86 -4.05 -21.41 -1.56
CA GLY A 86 -4.08 -22.33 -0.42
C GLY A 86 -5.18 -22.00 0.59
N ALA A 87 -5.39 -20.72 0.89
CA ALA A 87 -6.43 -20.28 1.81
C ALA A 87 -7.85 -20.47 1.24
N ILE A 88 -8.03 -20.41 -0.09
CA ILE A 88 -9.27 -20.77 -0.78
C ILE A 88 -9.54 -22.28 -0.62
N GLN A 89 -8.54 -23.14 -0.83
CA GLN A 89 -8.68 -24.59 -0.67
C GLN A 89 -9.01 -25.00 0.77
N LEU A 90 -8.53 -24.24 1.76
CA LEU A 90 -8.83 -24.44 3.18
C LEU A 90 -10.16 -23.80 3.63
N GLY A 91 -10.87 -23.10 2.73
CA GLY A 91 -12.14 -22.44 3.04
C GLY A 91 -12.02 -21.24 3.99
N LEU A 92 -10.81 -20.70 4.20
CA LEU A 92 -10.55 -19.55 5.07
C LEU A 92 -10.87 -18.20 4.41
N VAL A 93 -10.90 -18.17 3.08
CA VAL A 93 -11.10 -16.96 2.28
C VAL A 93 -12.48 -17.01 1.62
N GLN A 94 -13.22 -15.90 1.70
CA GLN A 94 -14.51 -15.79 1.03
C GLN A 94 -14.33 -15.96 -0.50
N PRO A 95 -15.24 -16.67 -1.18
CA PRO A 95 -15.14 -16.91 -2.62
C PRO A 95 -15.43 -15.67 -3.49
N ASP A 96 -15.50 -14.48 -2.89
CA ASP A 96 -15.78 -13.24 -3.60
C ASP A 96 -14.57 -12.84 -4.46
N PRO A 97 -14.73 -12.73 -5.80
CA PRO A 97 -13.64 -12.36 -6.72
C PRO A 97 -13.00 -11.00 -6.38
N LEU A 98 -13.79 -10.04 -5.90
CA LEU A 98 -13.26 -8.73 -5.52
C LEU A 98 -12.34 -8.85 -4.29
N TYR A 99 -12.73 -9.67 -3.31
CA TYR A 99 -11.93 -9.88 -2.11
C TYR A 99 -10.59 -10.57 -2.42
N GLN A 100 -10.62 -11.60 -3.27
CA GLN A 100 -9.41 -12.30 -3.71
C GLN A 100 -8.48 -11.39 -4.51
N PHE A 101 -9.03 -10.56 -5.40
CA PHE A 101 -8.25 -9.59 -6.16
C PHE A 101 -7.58 -8.56 -5.26
N VAL A 102 -8.29 -7.99 -4.28
CA VAL A 102 -7.72 -7.01 -3.34
C VAL A 102 -6.59 -7.63 -2.52
N LEU A 103 -6.76 -8.86 -2.04
CA LEU A 103 -5.71 -9.58 -1.31
C LEU A 103 -4.47 -9.82 -2.19
N LEU A 104 -4.64 -10.24 -3.44
CA LEU A 104 -3.53 -10.45 -4.38
C LEU A 104 -2.83 -9.12 -4.71
N LEU A 105 -3.61 -8.06 -4.95
CA LEU A 105 -3.11 -6.75 -5.31
C LEU A 105 -2.19 -6.19 -4.21
N GLU A 106 -2.52 -6.39 -2.93
CA GLU A 106 -1.68 -5.94 -1.81
C GLU A 106 -0.26 -6.51 -1.86
N TYR A 107 -0.07 -7.76 -2.32
CA TYR A 107 1.25 -8.38 -2.48
C TYR A 107 2.06 -7.82 -3.65
N ALA A 108 1.43 -7.12 -4.60
CA ALA A 108 2.11 -6.51 -5.75
C ALA A 108 2.35 -4.99 -5.60
N LEU A 109 1.83 -4.35 -4.55
CA LEU A 109 2.00 -2.91 -4.31
C LEU A 109 3.48 -2.55 -4.03
N PRO A 110 3.91 -1.31 -4.33
CA PRO A 110 5.28 -0.84 -4.10
C PRO A 110 5.70 -0.78 -2.62
N PRO A 111 7.01 -0.62 -2.32
CA PRO A 111 7.55 -0.58 -0.96
C PRO A 111 6.89 0.45 -0.06
N ALA A 112 6.68 0.06 1.20
CA ALA A 112 6.07 0.92 2.19
C ALA A 112 7.00 2.12 2.47
N MET A 113 6.54 3.31 2.09
CA MET A 113 7.25 4.57 2.38
C MET A 113 7.50 4.79 3.86
N SER A 114 6.64 4.25 4.72
CA SER A 114 6.79 4.36 6.18
C SER A 114 8.12 3.81 6.67
N ILE A 115 8.62 2.71 6.09
CA ILE A 115 9.93 2.15 6.45
C ILE A 115 11.05 3.12 6.09
N SER A 116 10.98 3.77 4.93
CA SER A 116 11.96 4.78 4.56
C SER A 116 11.86 6.05 5.42
N THR A 117 10.65 6.52 5.74
CA THR A 117 10.47 7.67 6.62
C THR A 117 11.04 7.40 8.01
N ILE A 118 10.87 6.18 8.54
CA ILE A 118 11.48 5.76 9.80
C ILE A 118 13.01 5.76 9.67
N ALA A 119 13.58 5.15 8.64
CA ALA A 119 15.03 5.15 8.42
C ALA A 119 15.61 6.58 8.33
N GLN A 120 14.87 7.49 7.70
CA GLN A 120 15.21 8.91 7.64
C GLN A 120 15.12 9.61 9.01
N LEU A 121 14.06 9.36 9.79
CA LEU A 121 13.94 9.92 11.14
C LEU A 121 15.09 9.51 12.07
N PHE A 122 15.62 8.29 11.89
CA PHE A 122 16.75 7.78 12.66
C PHE A 122 18.13 8.14 12.06
N GLY A 123 18.18 8.87 10.94
CA GLY A 123 19.43 9.27 10.29
C GLY A 123 20.30 8.11 9.77
N ALA A 124 19.74 6.90 9.66
CA ALA A 124 20.46 5.71 9.23
C ALA A 124 20.14 5.41 7.76
N GLY A 125 21.15 5.50 6.89
CA GLY A 125 21.03 5.06 5.48
C GLY A 125 20.03 5.86 4.64
N GLU A 126 19.81 7.14 4.94
CA GLU A 126 18.80 7.99 4.27
C GLU A 126 18.98 8.04 2.74
N GLY A 127 20.22 8.17 2.29
CA GLY A 127 20.55 8.23 0.87
C GLY A 127 20.28 6.89 0.18
N GLU A 128 20.64 5.78 0.81
CA GLU A 128 20.46 4.44 0.25
C GLU A 128 18.98 4.05 0.16
N CYS A 129 18.21 4.31 1.22
CA CYS A 129 16.77 4.08 1.23
C CYS A 129 16.05 4.93 0.17
N SER A 130 16.49 6.18 -0.02
CA SER A 130 15.94 7.06 -1.05
C SER A 130 16.21 6.55 -2.47
N VAL A 131 17.44 6.10 -2.77
CA VAL A 131 17.78 5.50 -4.07
C VAL A 131 16.98 4.22 -4.32
N ILE A 132 16.85 3.35 -3.31
CA ILE A 132 16.03 2.13 -3.42
C ILE A 132 14.57 2.48 -3.71
N MET A 133 13.98 3.44 -2.99
CA MET A 133 12.63 3.91 -3.27
C MET A 133 12.51 4.46 -4.68
N LEU A 134 13.45 5.29 -5.13
CA LEU A 134 13.41 5.87 -6.47
C LEU A 134 13.29 4.80 -7.57
N TRP A 135 14.18 3.80 -7.53
CA TRP A 135 14.17 2.74 -8.53
C TRP A 135 12.95 1.83 -8.40
N THR A 136 12.58 1.45 -7.18
CA THR A 136 11.42 0.57 -6.96
C THR A 136 10.12 1.23 -7.38
N TYR A 137 9.92 2.53 -7.14
CA TYR A 137 8.71 3.25 -7.53
C TYR A 137 8.62 3.49 -9.04
N VAL A 138 9.73 3.74 -9.72
CA VAL A 138 9.74 3.83 -11.20
C VAL A 138 9.32 2.49 -11.80
N LEU A 139 9.91 1.38 -11.32
CA LEU A 139 9.57 0.03 -11.76
C LEU A 139 8.18 -0.43 -11.31
N ALA A 140 7.65 0.15 -10.23
CA ALA A 140 6.32 -0.17 -9.70
C ALA A 140 5.22 0.07 -10.74
N SER A 141 5.31 1.17 -11.50
CA SER A 141 4.31 1.51 -12.51
C SER A 141 4.10 0.36 -13.50
N VAL A 142 5.20 -0.23 -13.99
CA VAL A 142 5.17 -1.35 -14.95
C VAL A 142 4.77 -2.66 -14.25
N ALA A 143 5.39 -2.96 -13.11
CA ALA A 143 5.17 -4.22 -12.39
C ALA A 143 3.73 -4.35 -11.88
N VAL A 144 3.19 -3.30 -11.25
CA VAL A 144 1.81 -3.29 -10.72
C VAL A 144 0.80 -3.44 -11.85
N THR A 145 1.00 -2.79 -13.00
CA THR A 145 0.12 -2.97 -14.16
C THR A 145 0.11 -4.41 -14.66
N LEU A 146 1.30 -5.02 -14.85
CA LEU A 146 1.41 -6.41 -15.30
C LEU A 146 0.77 -7.40 -14.33
N TRP A 147 1.07 -7.27 -13.03
CA TRP A 147 0.50 -8.15 -12.01
C TRP A 147 -1.00 -7.95 -11.83
N SER A 148 -1.50 -6.73 -11.92
CA SER A 148 -2.94 -6.45 -11.85
C SER A 148 -3.70 -7.13 -13.01
N THR A 149 -3.16 -7.07 -14.23
CA THR A 149 -3.74 -7.79 -15.38
C THR A 149 -3.72 -9.30 -15.15
N TYR A 150 -2.60 -9.84 -14.64
CA TYR A 150 -2.49 -11.26 -14.34
C TYR A 150 -3.47 -11.72 -13.25
N PHE A 151 -3.60 -10.96 -12.16
CA PHE A 151 -4.53 -11.28 -11.07
C PHE A 151 -5.99 -11.16 -11.50
N MET A 152 -6.34 -10.16 -12.32
CA MET A 152 -7.68 -10.10 -12.91
C MET A 152 -7.98 -11.32 -13.78
N TRP A 153 -7.00 -11.81 -14.55
CA TRP A 153 -7.17 -13.03 -15.34
C TRP A 153 -7.28 -14.30 -14.48
N LEU A 154 -6.60 -14.34 -13.34
CA LEU A 154 -6.60 -15.49 -12.42
C LEU A 154 -7.91 -15.59 -11.61
N VAL A 155 -8.56 -14.45 -11.36
CA VAL A 155 -9.76 -14.34 -10.51
C VAL A 155 -11.06 -14.22 -11.33
N ALA A 156 -10.96 -13.94 -12.65
CA ALA A 156 -12.08 -13.93 -13.59
C ALA A 156 -12.56 -15.34 -13.97
#